data_AF-A0A821TQJ8-F1
#
_entry.id   AF-A0A821TQJ8-F1
#
_cell.length_a   1.000
_cell.length_b   1.000
_cell.length_c   1.000
_cell.angle_alpha   90.00
_cell.angle_beta   90.00
_cell.angle_gamma   90.00
#
_symmetry.space_group_name_H-M   'P 1'
#
loop_
_entity.id
_entity.type
_entity.pdbx_description
1 polymer ?
#
loop_
_entity_poly.entity_id
_entity_poly.type
_entity_poly.pdbx_seq_one_letter_code
_entity_poly.pdbx_strand_id
1 'polypeptide(L)'
;MLFKIWYNNKGWPASVGLLNVFNNALLRAINHPLPQIQVELDNDTVEDVITVELITVICIIFALAFIPASFLVFLIDEHSTMSKHLQFISGVKDIAYWSANFLWDLINYCVSIGCFIIIFVAFNIESFGFALIPLM
;
A
#
# COMPACT_ATOMS: atom_id res chain seq x y z
N MET A 1 4.27 -53.56 11.23
CA MET A 1 3.07 -52.89 10.68
C MET A 1 3.48 -52.25 9.36
N LEU A 2 2.98 -52.73 8.22
CA LEU A 2 3.28 -52.15 6.90
C LEU A 2 2.16 -51.17 6.55
N PHE A 3 2.47 -49.87 6.52
CA PHE A 3 1.53 -48.83 6.12
C PHE A 3 1.69 -48.52 4.63
N LYS A 4 0.57 -48.41 3.91
CA LYS A 4 0.54 -48.04 2.49
C LYS A 4 0.15 -46.56 2.37
N ILE A 5 1.03 -45.77 1.76
CA ILE A 5 0.82 -44.32 1.55
C ILE A 5 0.46 -44.10 0.08
N TRP A 6 -0.67 -43.42 -0.15
CA TRP A 6 -1.08 -42.97 -1.48
C TRP A 6 -0.60 -41.54 -1.68
N TYR A 7 0.09 -41.27 -2.79
CA TYR A 7 0.52 -39.93 -3.17
C TYR A 7 0.02 -39.59 -4.57
N ASN A 8 -0.17 -38.29 -4.81
CA ASN A 8 -0.58 -37.77 -6.11
C ASN A 8 0.65 -37.29 -6.88
N ASN A 9 0.91 -37.84 -8.07
CA ASN A 9 2.09 -37.52 -8.87
C ASN A 9 1.99 -36.20 -9.67
N LYS A 10 1.02 -35.33 -9.37
CA LYS A 10 0.91 -34.01 -10.01
C LYS A 10 1.98 -33.02 -9.53
N GLY A 11 2.48 -33.17 -8.30
CA GLY A 11 3.58 -32.37 -7.76
C GLY A 11 4.91 -33.12 -7.85
N TRP A 12 5.97 -32.46 -8.32
CA TRP A 12 7.29 -33.09 -8.53
C TRP A 12 7.91 -33.70 -7.26
N PRO A 13 7.82 -33.07 -6.06
CA PRO A 13 8.29 -33.67 -4.81
C PRO A 13 7.21 -34.41 -4.01
N ALA A 14 6.05 -34.75 -4.61
CA ALA A 14 4.89 -35.22 -3.85
C ALA A 14 5.13 -36.54 -3.09
N SER A 15 5.92 -37.47 -3.66
CA SER A 15 6.24 -38.75 -3.02
C SER A 15 7.10 -38.57 -1.77
N VAL A 16 8.19 -37.81 -1.90
CA VAL A 16 9.14 -37.55 -0.81
C VAL A 16 8.52 -36.64 0.25
N GLY A 17 7.72 -35.66 -0.16
CA GLY A 17 6.99 -34.77 0.75
C GLY A 17 6.00 -35.51 1.64
N LEU A 18 5.17 -36.39 1.06
CA LEU A 18 4.21 -37.19 1.84
C LEU A 18 4.90 -38.19 2.78
N LEU A 19 6.02 -38.78 2.35
CA LEU A 19 6.80 -39.67 3.21
C LEU A 19 7.38 -38.92 4.42
N ASN A 20 7.89 -37.70 4.21
CA ASN A 20 8.41 -36.86 5.28
C ASN A 20 7.29 -36.43 6.25
N VAL A 21 6.14 -36.00 5.74
CA VAL A 21 4.96 -35.65 6.55
C VAL A 21 4.49 -36.85 7.37
N PHE A 22 4.42 -38.04 6.78
CA PHE A 22 4.02 -39.26 7.50
C PHE A 22 5.00 -39.62 8.62
N ASN A 23 6.30 -39.57 8.35
CA ASN A 23 7.32 -39.84 9.37
C ASN A 23 7.27 -38.80 10.49
N ASN A 24 7.13 -37.52 10.17
CA ASN A 24 6.96 -36.46 11.15
C ASN A 24 5.66 -36.59 11.96
N ALA A 25 4.56 -37.04 11.35
CA ALA A 25 3.31 -37.32 12.05
C ALA A 25 3.43 -38.50 13.01
N LEU A 26 4.13 -39.57 12.60
CA LEU A 26 4.45 -40.70 13.48
C LEU A 26 5.32 -40.23 14.66
N LEU A 27 6.33 -39.40 14.39
CA LEU A 27 7.18 -38.82 15.43
C LEU A 27 6.38 -37.91 16.38
N ARG A 28 5.45 -37.10 15.90
CA ARG A 28 4.55 -36.24 16.71
C ARG A 28 3.45 -37.02 17.43
N ALA A 29 3.09 -38.22 16.96
CA ALA A 29 2.14 -39.09 17.66
C ALA A 29 2.80 -39.78 18.86
N ILE A 30 4.11 -40.04 18.77
CA ILE A 30 4.89 -40.69 19.82
C ILE A 30 5.50 -39.66 20.79
N ASN A 31 5.94 -38.51 20.27
CA ASN A 31 6.47 -37.40 21.06
C ASN A 31 5.40 -36.33 21.26
N HIS A 32 5.19 -35.88 22.50
CA HIS A 32 4.39 -34.69 22.78
C HIS A 32 4.86 -33.53 21.89
N PRO A 33 3.95 -32.75 21.28
CA PRO A 33 4.34 -31.62 20.43
C PRO A 33 5.32 -30.73 21.20
N LEU A 34 6.49 -30.51 20.62
CA LEU A 34 7.42 -29.50 21.10
C LEU A 34 6.68 -28.14 21.07
N PRO A 35 6.85 -27.29 22.09
CA PRO A 35 6.33 -25.93 22.02
C PRO A 35 6.89 -25.28 20.76
N GLN A 36 6.02 -24.72 19.91
CA GLN A 36 6.47 -23.99 18.74
C GLN A 36 7.36 -22.85 19.22
N ILE A 37 8.59 -22.79 18.69
CA ILE A 37 9.50 -21.69 18.93
C ILE A 37 8.84 -20.48 18.26
N GLN A 38 8.48 -19.47 19.06
CA GLN A 38 7.72 -18.28 18.63
C GLN A 38 8.30 -17.61 17.38
N VAL A 39 9.61 -17.76 17.16
CA VAL A 39 10.36 -17.23 16.01
C VAL A 39 9.88 -17.75 14.65
N GLU A 40 9.41 -19.00 14.55
CA GLU A 40 9.03 -19.58 13.24
C GLU A 40 7.61 -19.17 12.80
N LEU A 41 6.70 -18.97 13.76
CA LEU A 41 5.39 -18.36 13.52
C LEU A 41 5.51 -16.87 13.21
N ASP A 42 6.45 -16.17 13.88
CA ASP A 42 6.68 -14.76 13.64
C ASP A 42 7.21 -14.53 12.22
N ASN A 43 8.22 -15.28 11.77
CA ASN A 43 8.82 -15.06 10.45
C ASN A 43 7.84 -15.20 9.28
N ASP A 44 7.00 -16.24 9.24
CA ASP A 44 6.01 -16.41 8.15
C ASP A 44 4.93 -15.32 8.20
N THR A 45 4.49 -14.91 9.40
CA THR A 45 3.52 -13.82 9.53
C THR A 45 4.13 -12.45 9.25
N VAL A 46 5.39 -12.24 9.59
CA VAL A 46 6.13 -10.99 9.41
C VAL A 46 6.41 -10.75 7.93
N GLU A 47 6.81 -11.77 7.18
CA GLU A 47 7.03 -11.63 5.73
C GLU A 47 5.75 -11.26 4.97
N ASP A 48 4.63 -11.91 5.29
CA ASP A 48 3.34 -11.61 4.67
C ASP A 48 2.82 -10.21 5.06
N VAL A 49 2.99 -9.79 6.31
CA VAL A 49 2.57 -8.45 6.76
C VAL A 49 3.38 -7.35 6.07
N ILE A 50 4.70 -7.50 5.96
CA ILE A 50 5.59 -6.50 5.33
C ILE A 50 5.25 -6.31 3.85
N THR A 51 4.96 -7.40 3.13
CA THR A 51 4.65 -7.31 1.69
C THR A 51 3.34 -6.58 1.43
N VAL A 52 2.30 -6.82 2.24
CA VAL A 52 1.00 -6.15 2.13
C VAL A 52 1.11 -4.66 2.45
N GLU A 53 1.86 -4.29 3.49
CA GLU A 53 2.10 -2.89 3.84
C GLU A 53 2.87 -2.14 2.74
N LEU A 54 3.91 -2.76 2.17
CA LEU A 54 4.71 -2.16 1.10
C LEU A 54 3.88 -1.87 -0.16
N ILE A 55 3.05 -2.83 -0.59
CA ILE A 55 2.16 -2.65 -1.75
C ILE A 55 1.20 -1.49 -1.51
N THR A 56 0.64 -1.41 -0.30
CA THR A 56 -0.29 -0.35 0.08
C THR A 56 0.36 1.04 -0.02
N VAL A 57 1.58 1.20 0.51
CA VAL A 57 2.33 2.47 0.44
C VAL A 57 2.63 2.86 -1.00
N ILE A 58 3.05 1.93 -1.85
CA ILE A 58 3.34 2.20 -3.27
C ILE A 58 2.06 2.65 -4.00
N CYS A 59 0.93 2.01 -3.75
CA CYS A 59 -0.36 2.41 -4.32
C CYS A 59 -0.76 3.83 -3.92
N ILE A 60 -0.52 4.22 -2.66
CA ILE A 60 -0.80 5.57 -2.16
C ILE A 60 0.09 6.60 -2.86
N ILE A 61 1.40 6.34 -2.96
CA ILE A 61 2.34 7.23 -3.65
C ILE A 61 1.93 7.41 -5.11
N PHE A 62 1.55 6.33 -5.79
CA PHE A 62 1.08 6.37 -7.17
C PHE A 62 -0.21 7.20 -7.32
N ALA A 63 -1.18 7.01 -6.41
CA ALA A 63 -2.40 7.80 -6.39
C ALA A 63 -2.12 9.30 -6.17
N LEU A 64 -1.22 9.63 -5.24
CA LEU A 64 -0.84 11.01 -4.95
C LEU A 64 -0.08 11.66 -6.11
N ALA A 65 0.65 10.89 -6.93
CA ALA A 65 1.37 11.41 -8.10
C ALA A 65 0.45 11.95 -9.20
N PHE A 66 -0.81 11.51 -9.28
CA PHE A 66 -1.77 12.05 -10.25
C PHE A 66 -2.24 13.46 -9.91
N ILE A 67 -2.14 13.88 -8.64
CA ILE A 67 -2.59 15.20 -8.19
C ILE A 67 -1.75 16.33 -8.83
N PRO A 68 -0.41 16.37 -8.72
CA PRO A 68 0.39 17.40 -9.40
C PRO A 68 0.33 17.28 -10.93
N ALA A 69 0.15 16.07 -11.48
CA ALA A 69 -0.02 15.87 -12.91
C ALA A 69 -1.31 16.54 -13.44
N SER A 70 -2.38 16.56 -12.66
CA SER A 70 -3.65 17.20 -13.03
C SER A 70 -3.54 18.73 -13.17
N PHE A 71 -2.78 19.39 -12.29
CA PHE A 71 -2.58 20.84 -12.35
C PHE A 71 -1.66 21.26 -13.50
N LEU A 72 -0.72 20.39 -13.87
CA LEU A 72 0.22 20.63 -14.96
C LEU A 72 -0.52 20.79 -16.31
N VAL A 73 -1.63 20.09 -16.52
CA VAL A 73 -2.47 20.23 -17.72
C VAL A 73 -3.10 21.63 -17.81
N PHE A 74 -3.63 22.16 -16.71
CA PHE A 74 -4.17 23.53 -16.68
C PHE A 74 -3.10 24.58 -16.97
N LEU A 75 -1.89 24.39 -16.42
CA LEU A 75 -0.76 25.28 -16.67
C LEU A 75 -0.29 25.23 -18.14
N ILE A 76 -0.33 24.06 -18.78
CA ILE A 76 -0.03 23.89 -20.21
C ILE A 76 -1.10 24.55 -21.08
N ASP A 77 -2.38 24.39 -20.72
CA ASP A 77 -3.48 24.94 -21.50
C ASP A 77 -3.47 26.49 -21.43
N GLU A 78 -3.12 27.05 -20.28
CA GLU A 78 -2.91 28.48 -20.10
C GLU A 78 -1.69 29.02 -20.87
N HIS A 79 -0.63 28.20 -21.00
CA HIS A 79 0.50 28.53 -21.88
C HIS A 79 0.09 28.50 -23.36
N SER A 80 -0.81 27.58 -23.77
CA SER A 80 -1.27 27.46 -25.15
C SER A 80 -2.19 28.61 -25.57
N THR A 81 -3.02 29.10 -24.64
CA THR A 81 -4.01 30.16 -24.87
C THR A 81 -3.47 31.57 -24.67
N MET A 82 -2.20 31.73 -24.23
CA MET A 82 -1.55 33.04 -24.03
C MET A 82 -2.29 33.98 -23.05
N SER A 83 -3.10 33.45 -22.14
CA SER A 83 -3.95 34.23 -21.21
C SER A 83 -3.12 35.15 -20.29
N LYS A 84 -1.88 34.77 -19.96
CA LYS A 84 -0.93 35.63 -19.23
C LYS A 84 -0.65 36.95 -19.95
N HIS A 85 -0.58 36.96 -21.28
CA HIS A 85 -0.34 38.18 -22.04
C HIS A 85 -1.52 39.16 -21.90
N LEU A 86 -2.75 38.64 -21.92
CA LEU A 86 -3.96 39.44 -21.76
C LEU A 86 -4.12 39.97 -20.32
N GLN A 87 -3.72 39.20 -19.32
CA GLN A 87 -3.67 39.63 -17.92
C GLN A 87 -2.56 40.66 -17.64
N PHE A 88 -1.43 40.57 -18.34
CA PHE A 88 -0.34 41.56 -18.26
C PHE A 88 -0.74 42.91 -18.88
N ILE A 89 -1.49 42.89 -20.00
CA ILE A 89 -2.08 44.09 -20.61
C ILE A 89 -3.14 44.71 -19.69
N SER A 90 -3.79 43.92 -18.83
CA SER A 90 -4.75 44.38 -17.82
C SER A 90 -4.11 44.89 -16.51
N GLY A 91 -2.77 44.92 -16.42
CA GLY A 91 -2.04 45.52 -15.28
C GLY A 91 -2.02 44.68 -14.01
N VAL A 92 -2.33 43.39 -14.09
CA VAL A 92 -2.25 42.48 -12.93
C VAL A 92 -0.79 42.14 -12.64
N LYS A 93 -0.37 42.25 -11.39
CA LYS A 93 1.00 41.91 -10.95
C LYS A 93 1.22 40.39 -11.00
N ASP A 94 2.35 39.95 -11.55
CA ASP A 94 2.75 38.53 -11.64
C ASP A 94 2.58 37.76 -10.33
N ILE A 95 2.86 38.40 -9.19
CA ILE A 95 2.79 37.78 -7.86
C ILE A 95 1.36 37.33 -7.52
N ALA A 96 0.34 38.10 -7.93
CA ALA A 96 -1.05 37.76 -7.64
C ALA A 96 -1.47 36.49 -8.40
N TYR A 97 -1.00 36.33 -9.64
CA TYR A 97 -1.24 35.14 -10.45
C TYR A 97 -0.60 33.89 -9.82
N TRP A 98 0.68 33.96 -9.43
CA TRP A 98 1.35 32.84 -8.75
C TRP A 98 0.67 32.48 -7.42
N SER A 99 0.20 33.47 -6.65
CA SER A 99 -0.50 33.21 -5.40
C SER A 99 -1.86 32.55 -5.60
N ALA A 100 -2.62 32.95 -6.63
CA ALA A 100 -3.91 32.36 -6.94
C ALA A 100 -3.75 30.91 -7.42
N ASN A 101 -2.75 30.64 -8.26
CA ASN A 101 -2.46 29.28 -8.71
C ASN A 101 -2.01 28.38 -7.55
N PHE A 102 -1.13 28.87 -6.68
CA PHE A 102 -0.71 28.13 -5.49
C PHE A 102 -1.87 27.85 -4.53
N LEU A 103 -2.78 28.82 -4.33
CA LEU A 103 -3.94 28.64 -3.48
C LEU A 103 -4.92 27.60 -4.07
N TRP A 104 -5.10 27.62 -5.38
CA TRP A 104 -5.92 26.64 -6.09
C TRP A 104 -5.36 25.23 -5.98
N ASP A 105 -4.04 25.06 -6.15
CA ASP A 105 -3.35 23.79 -5.98
C ASP A 105 -3.48 23.28 -4.53
N LEU A 106 -3.35 24.17 -3.55
CA LEU A 106 -3.49 23.82 -2.12
C LEU A 106 -4.90 23.30 -1.80
N ILE A 107 -5.95 23.94 -2.31
CA ILE A 107 -7.35 23.53 -2.09
C ILE A 107 -7.60 22.12 -2.67
N ASN A 108 -7.17 21.88 -3.90
CA ASN A 108 -7.35 20.57 -4.53
C ASN A 108 -6.53 19.47 -3.83
N TYR A 109 -5.34 19.79 -3.31
CA TYR A 109 -4.57 18.88 -2.50
C TYR A 109 -5.27 18.53 -1.18
N CYS A 110 -5.89 19.52 -0.50
CA CYS A 110 -6.70 19.29 0.69
C CYS A 110 -7.89 18.37 0.45
N VAL A 111 -8.57 18.49 -0.70
CA VAL A 111 -9.68 17.59 -1.07
C VAL A 111 -9.20 16.15 -1.20
N SER A 112 -8.07 15.94 -1.87
CA SER A 112 -7.51 14.59 -2.06
C SER A 112 -7.07 13.94 -0.74
N ILE A 113 -6.42 14.71 0.16
CA ILE A 113 -6.10 14.25 1.52
C ILE A 113 -7.37 13.92 2.31
N GLY A 114 -8.40 14.76 2.21
CA GLY A 114 -9.68 14.54 2.88
C GLY A 114 -10.32 13.21 2.47
N CYS A 115 -10.36 12.92 1.16
CA CYS A 115 -10.83 11.64 0.65
C CYS A 115 -10.01 10.46 1.20
N PHE A 116 -8.69 10.61 1.26
CA PHE A 116 -7.80 9.60 1.82
C PHE A 116 -8.10 9.31 3.29
N ILE A 117 -8.22 10.34 4.13
CA ILE A 117 -8.55 10.20 5.55
C ILE A 117 -9.91 9.51 5.74
N ILE A 118 -10.92 9.86 4.94
CA ILE A 118 -12.26 9.26 5.03
C ILE A 118 -12.20 7.75 4.76
N ILE A 119 -11.45 7.32 3.74
CA ILE A 119 -11.28 5.90 3.41
C ILE A 119 -10.58 5.18 4.58
N PHE A 120 -9.50 5.73 5.10
CA PHE A 120 -8.77 5.12 6.23
C PHE A 120 -9.63 4.98 7.50
N VAL A 121 -10.45 6.00 7.81
CA VAL A 121 -11.40 5.96 8.93
C VAL A 121 -12.52 4.95 8.68
N ALA A 122 -13.06 4.88 7.45
CA ALA A 122 -14.14 3.94 7.11
C ALA A 122 -13.71 2.47 7.18
N PHE A 123 -12.45 2.17 6.83
CA PHE A 123 -11.89 0.82 6.87
C PHE A 123 -11.29 0.43 8.23
N ASN A 124 -11.30 1.35 9.22
CA ASN A 124 -10.88 1.12 10.61
C ASN A 124 -9.51 0.41 10.73
N ILE A 125 -8.54 0.85 9.93
CA ILE A 125 -7.20 0.25 9.88
C ILE A 125 -6.42 0.74 11.11
N GLU A 126 -6.39 -0.07 12.16
CA GLU A 126 -5.75 0.26 13.45
C GLU A 126 -4.24 0.54 13.32
N SER A 127 -3.55 0.01 12.29
CA SER A 127 -2.09 0.18 12.14
C SER A 127 -1.66 1.59 11.73
N PHE A 128 -2.53 2.37 11.07
CA PHE A 128 -2.22 3.76 10.69
C PHE A 128 -2.83 4.80 11.64
N GLY A 129 -3.83 4.43 12.46
CA GLY A 129 -4.49 5.33 13.40
C GLY A 129 -3.56 5.84 14.50
N PHE A 130 -2.67 4.99 15.02
CA PHE A 130 -1.79 5.35 16.15
C PHE A 130 -0.74 6.43 15.80
N ALA A 131 -0.34 6.58 14.53
CA ALA A 131 0.64 7.60 14.13
C ALA A 131 0.02 8.97 13.84
N LEU A 132 -1.30 9.04 13.56
CA LEU A 132 -1.99 10.26 13.15
C LEU A 132 -2.77 10.94 14.29
N ILE A 133 -3.13 10.19 15.32
CA ILE A 133 -3.82 10.68 16.54
C ILE A 133 -2.94 11.50 17.51
N PRO A 134 -1.60 11.33 17.64
CA PRO A 134 -0.80 12.12 18.60
C PRO A 134 -0.49 13.55 18.13
N LEU A 135 -0.94 13.96 16.94
CA LEU A 135 -0.65 15.25 16.32
C LEU A 135 -1.88 16.20 16.27
N MET A 136 -3.03 15.77 16.81
CA MET A 136 -4.18 16.62 17.16
C MET A 136 -4.29 16.73 18.69
#